data_AF-A0A512UMP2-F1
#
_entry.id   AF-A0A512UMP2-F1
#
_cell.length_a   1.000
_cell.length_b   1.000
_cell.length_c   1.000
_cell.angle_alpha   90.00
_cell.angle_beta   90.00
_cell.angle_gamma   90.00
#
_symmetry.space_group_name_H-M   'P 1'
#
loop_
_entity.id
_entity.type
_entity.pdbx_description
1 polymer ?
#
loop_
_entity_poly.entity_id
_entity_poly.type
_entity_poly.pdbx_seq_one_letter_code
_entity_poly.pdbx_strand_id
1 'polypeptide(L)'
;MLNLRRIQNKKFFGGVSILLALCLIYALGPKISASSFITPPVIYVDSQTGDVLQNFEPKSQSLTQEKDTAKAPIKPGDSDHNPIKDAHEEEEAALQQINQGHSGKSSSNNGDCVIPGKRVKATFVSLARNSELYDLINAIRNVEDRFNRKFNYDWVFLNDEPFTEEFKRVTSAIVSGTAKYGLVPEEHWSYPDFIDKKKAARARKAMSEAGIIYGDSESYRHMCRFESGFFFRHPLMEEYDWYWRVEPGIKIHCDLNYDLFKYMEDNNKVYGFTISIHEFEKTITTLWKHTKEFMNLHPEHIAKDNFMKFISNDDGKTYNLCHFWSNFEVASLKFWRSQAYTDYFDYLDKQGGFFYERWGDAPVHSIAASLFLPKDAIHFFSDVGYNHGVYTQCPLNEQFRFDHKCDCNPDSDFTFRGYSCGNKYYEAMELEKPKEWVDYQ
;
A
#
# COMPACT_ATOMS: atom_id res chain seq x y z
N MET A 1 33.31 71.79 -5.17
CA MET A 1 32.17 70.91 -4.85
C MET A 1 32.72 69.64 -4.21
N LEU A 2 32.13 69.28 -3.08
CA LEU A 2 32.39 68.17 -2.16
C LEU A 2 32.47 66.79 -2.84
N ASN A 3 33.02 65.71 -2.28
CA ASN A 3 34.06 65.44 -1.28
C ASN A 3 34.22 63.91 -1.31
N LEU A 4 35.42 63.39 -1.60
CA LEU A 4 35.77 61.97 -1.46
C LEU A 4 36.28 61.73 -0.04
N ARG A 5 35.82 60.69 0.67
CA ARG A 5 36.64 59.99 1.68
C ARG A 5 36.08 58.63 2.13
N ARG A 6 36.97 57.64 2.01
CA ARG A 6 37.07 56.35 2.72
C ARG A 6 37.19 56.54 4.25
N ILE A 7 36.93 55.44 5.00
CA ILE A 7 37.79 54.76 6.03
C ILE A 7 36.86 53.78 6.80
N GLN A 8 36.96 52.45 6.64
CA GLN A 8 37.81 51.44 7.33
C GLN A 8 37.72 51.31 8.87
N ASN A 9 37.17 50.16 9.29
CA ASN A 9 37.49 49.26 10.43
C ASN A 9 37.84 49.80 11.84
N LYS A 10 37.13 49.25 12.85
CA LYS A 10 37.74 48.58 14.03
C LYS A 10 36.75 47.68 14.79
N LYS A 11 37.28 46.58 15.33
CA LYS A 11 36.61 45.51 16.10
C LYS A 11 36.56 45.82 17.61
N PHE A 12 35.65 45.09 18.29
CA PHE A 12 35.75 44.42 19.61
C PHE A 12 35.46 45.20 20.91
N PHE A 13 34.31 44.90 21.55
CA PHE A 13 34.13 44.22 22.87
C PHE A 13 32.72 44.52 23.41
N GLY A 14 32.01 43.51 23.95
CA GLY A 14 30.80 43.76 24.75
C GLY A 14 29.74 42.66 24.69
N GLY A 15 30.05 41.49 25.27
CA GLY A 15 29.03 40.55 25.70
C GLY A 15 28.29 41.07 26.95
N VAL A 16 27.20 40.37 27.29
CA VAL A 16 26.38 40.55 28.49
C VAL A 16 25.44 41.76 28.43
N SER A 17 24.23 41.58 27.89
CA SER A 17 23.02 42.36 28.28
C SER A 17 21.68 41.87 27.70
N ILE A 18 21.63 40.82 26.87
CA ILE A 18 20.35 40.27 26.37
C ILE A 18 20.12 38.88 26.96
N LEU A 19 20.04 38.82 28.29
CA LEU A 19 19.63 37.61 29.03
C LEU A 19 18.76 37.92 30.24
N LEU A 20 18.26 39.16 30.37
CA LEU A 20 17.48 39.62 31.53
C LEU A 20 16.08 40.17 31.20
N ALA A 21 15.66 40.15 29.93
CA ALA A 21 14.32 40.60 29.52
C ALA A 21 13.31 39.45 29.26
N LEU A 22 13.71 38.19 29.45
CA LEU A 22 12.83 37.01 29.28
C LEU A 22 12.53 36.24 30.57
N CYS A 23 13.03 36.69 31.73
CA CYS A 23 12.84 36.00 33.01
C CYS A 23 11.74 36.58 33.92
N LEU A 24 10.91 37.53 33.46
CA LEU A 24 9.90 38.18 34.30
C LEU A 24 8.43 37.96 33.90
N ILE A 25 8.14 37.13 32.89
CA ILE A 25 6.76 36.70 32.56
C ILE A 25 6.47 35.27 33.08
N TYR A 26 7.47 34.56 33.62
CA TYR A 26 7.34 33.16 34.06
C TYR A 26 7.05 32.96 35.57
N ALA A 27 6.64 34.00 36.30
CA ALA A 27 6.48 33.91 37.76
C ALA A 27 5.05 34.01 38.31
N LEU A 28 4.02 34.39 37.54
CA LEU A 28 2.66 34.59 38.08
C LEU A 28 1.54 34.23 37.08
N GLY A 29 1.56 33.01 36.53
CA GLY A 29 0.44 32.45 35.74
C GLY A 29 0.19 30.98 36.12
N PRO A 30 -1.06 30.48 36.08
CA PRO A 30 -1.39 29.14 36.56
C PRO A 30 -0.67 28.07 35.75
N LYS A 31 -0.04 27.11 36.45
CA LYS A 31 0.67 25.97 35.85
C LYS A 31 -0.30 25.11 35.03
N ILE A 32 -0.27 25.27 33.72
CA ILE A 32 -0.87 24.31 32.77
C ILE A 32 0.18 23.24 32.52
N SER A 33 -0.11 22.01 32.96
CA SER A 33 0.71 20.82 32.72
C SER A 33 0.84 20.58 31.22
N ALA A 34 2.06 20.26 30.77
CA ALA A 34 2.35 19.86 29.41
C ALA A 34 1.42 18.72 28.96
N SER A 35 0.75 18.98 27.85
CA SER A 35 -0.13 18.07 27.12
C SER A 35 0.62 16.81 26.69
N SER A 36 0.14 15.67 27.19
CA SER A 36 0.33 14.35 26.60
C SER A 36 -0.10 14.40 25.13
N PHE A 37 0.68 13.83 24.22
CA PHE A 37 0.20 13.46 22.89
C PHE A 37 -0.90 12.41 23.10
N ILE A 38 -2.16 12.81 22.94
CA ILE A 38 -3.31 11.91 23.06
C ILE A 38 -3.34 11.07 21.78
N THR A 39 -2.86 9.83 21.86
CA THR A 39 -3.28 8.77 20.95
C THR A 39 -4.81 8.63 21.05
N PRO A 40 -5.55 8.41 19.95
CA PRO A 40 -6.98 8.18 20.04
C PRO A 40 -7.26 6.98 20.96
N PRO A 41 -8.30 7.03 21.81
CA PRO A 41 -8.61 5.94 22.73
C PRO A 41 -8.91 4.66 21.95
N VAL A 42 -8.22 3.57 22.29
CA VAL A 42 -8.53 2.23 21.76
C VAL A 42 -9.89 1.81 22.32
N ILE A 43 -10.85 1.58 21.44
CA ILE A 43 -12.19 1.10 21.79
C ILE A 43 -12.21 -0.41 21.63
N TYR A 44 -12.47 -1.13 22.71
CA TYR A 44 -12.63 -2.58 22.68
C TYR A 44 -14.10 -2.90 22.39
N VAL A 45 -14.32 -3.80 21.43
CA VAL A 45 -15.65 -4.23 20.99
C VAL A 45 -15.75 -5.73 21.20
N ASP A 46 -16.88 -6.18 21.74
CA ASP A 46 -17.18 -7.60 21.86
C ASP A 46 -17.30 -8.21 20.45
N SER A 47 -16.50 -9.23 20.16
CA SER A 47 -16.43 -9.85 18.83
C SER A 47 -17.70 -10.59 18.40
N GLN A 48 -18.61 -10.91 19.32
CA GLN A 48 -19.83 -11.65 19.05
C GLN A 48 -21.05 -10.73 18.99
N THR A 49 -21.11 -9.69 19.82
CA THR A 49 -22.29 -8.81 19.89
C THR A 49 -22.09 -7.46 19.21
N GLY A 50 -20.85 -7.02 19.00
CA GLY A 50 -20.53 -5.70 18.43
C GLY A 50 -20.68 -4.54 19.42
N ASP A 51 -20.88 -4.82 20.71
CA ASP A 51 -21.03 -3.80 21.75
C ASP A 51 -19.68 -3.25 22.23
N VAL A 52 -19.65 -1.95 22.54
CA VAL A 52 -18.46 -1.29 23.11
C VAL A 52 -18.27 -1.71 24.57
N LEU A 53 -17.13 -2.33 24.87
CA LEU A 53 -16.74 -2.74 26.22
C LEU A 53 -16.21 -1.52 27.00
N GLN A 54 -17.09 -0.94 27.81
CA GLN A 54 -16.72 0.14 28.74
C GLN A 54 -15.80 -0.41 29.84
N ASN A 55 -14.62 0.19 30.03
CA ASN A 55 -13.63 -0.13 31.07
C ASN A 55 -12.89 -1.48 30.93
N PHE A 56 -12.69 -1.99 29.71
CA PHE A 56 -11.84 -3.15 29.48
C PHE A 56 -10.35 -2.77 29.58
N GLU A 57 -9.64 -3.27 30.59
CA GLU A 57 -8.18 -3.21 30.69
C GLU A 57 -7.57 -4.57 30.27
N PRO A 58 -6.73 -4.63 29.22
CA PRO A 58 -6.07 -5.87 28.83
C PRO A 58 -5.07 -6.27 29.93
N LYS A 59 -5.23 -7.48 30.49
CA LYS A 59 -4.26 -8.04 31.44
C LYS A 59 -2.94 -8.34 30.73
N SER A 60 -1.86 -7.67 31.13
CA SER A 60 -0.52 -8.13 30.80
C SER A 60 -0.21 -9.40 31.59
N GLN A 61 0.00 -10.52 30.90
CA GLN A 61 0.57 -11.71 31.53
C GLN A 61 2.08 -11.53 31.61
N SER A 62 2.57 -11.13 32.78
CA SER A 62 3.98 -11.24 33.14
C SER A 62 4.27 -12.68 33.57
N LEU A 63 5.27 -13.29 32.93
CA LEU A 63 5.87 -14.54 33.36
C LEU A 63 6.48 -14.35 34.76
N THR A 64 5.97 -15.09 35.73
CA THR A 64 6.54 -15.21 37.07
C THR A 64 7.85 -16.00 37.02
N GLN A 65 8.95 -15.39 37.48
CA GLN A 65 10.09 -16.13 38.03
C GLN A 65 10.26 -15.76 39.50
N GLU A 66 10.35 -16.80 40.31
CA GLU A 66 10.39 -16.79 41.77
C GLU A 66 11.63 -16.09 42.32
N LYS A 67 11.42 -15.42 43.46
CA LYS A 67 12.47 -14.89 44.32
C LYS A 67 13.25 -16.04 44.93
N ASP A 68 14.55 -16.02 44.77
CA ASP A 68 15.46 -16.67 45.71
C ASP A 68 16.37 -15.64 46.40
N THR A 69 16.73 -15.99 47.62
CA THR A 69 16.98 -15.09 48.75
C THR A 69 18.31 -14.32 48.73
N ALA A 70 18.27 -13.11 49.28
CA ALA A 70 19.40 -12.19 49.44
C ALA A 70 20.42 -12.66 50.49
N LYS A 71 21.72 -12.47 50.21
CA LYS A 71 22.79 -12.33 51.21
C LYS A 71 23.34 -10.90 51.20
N ALA A 72 23.71 -10.46 52.40
CA ALA A 72 24.00 -9.08 52.82
C ALA A 72 25.32 -8.48 52.25
N PRO A 73 25.56 -7.15 52.44
CA PRO A 73 26.44 -6.33 51.61
C PRO A 73 27.91 -6.33 52.05
N ILE A 74 28.83 -6.27 51.09
CA ILE A 74 30.26 -6.05 51.30
C ILE A 74 30.60 -4.57 51.04
N LYS A 75 31.40 -3.99 51.94
CA LYS A 75 31.84 -2.59 51.99
C LYS A 75 32.96 -2.27 50.96
N PRO A 76 33.21 -0.98 50.68
CA PRO A 76 33.92 -0.53 49.48
C PRO A 76 35.45 -0.55 49.62
N GLY A 77 36.13 -0.90 48.53
CA GLY A 77 37.57 -0.69 48.33
C GLY A 77 38.29 -1.91 47.79
N ASP A 78 38.30 -2.08 46.46
CA ASP A 78 39.56 -2.16 45.71
C ASP A 78 39.24 -1.95 44.22
N SER A 79 39.98 -1.03 43.60
CA SER A 79 39.85 -0.64 42.21
C SER A 79 40.57 -1.64 41.31
N ASP A 80 39.84 -2.31 40.43
CA ASP A 80 40.41 -2.83 39.18
C ASP A 80 39.44 -2.53 38.03
N HIS A 81 39.61 -1.35 37.46
CA HIS A 81 39.06 -1.02 36.16
C HIS A 81 39.83 -1.82 35.11
N ASN A 82 39.25 -2.89 34.58
CA ASN A 82 39.69 -3.39 33.27
C ASN A 82 39.22 -2.39 32.19
N PRO A 83 40.14 -1.82 31.40
CA PRO A 83 39.80 -0.82 30.40
C PRO A 83 39.04 -1.45 29.22
N ILE A 84 38.33 -0.58 28.52
CA ILE A 84 37.63 -0.77 27.25
C ILE A 84 38.50 -1.62 26.30
N LYS A 85 37.92 -2.70 25.76
CA LYS A 85 38.54 -3.60 24.77
C LYS A 85 39.14 -2.79 23.62
N ASP A 86 40.36 -3.16 23.24
CA ASP A 86 41.15 -2.53 22.20
C ASP A 86 40.46 -2.68 20.84
N ALA A 87 39.95 -1.57 20.29
CA ALA A 87 39.21 -1.56 19.02
C ALA A 87 40.07 -2.06 17.84
N HIS A 88 41.39 -1.99 17.99
CA HIS A 88 42.34 -2.44 16.97
C HIS A 88 42.42 -3.97 16.88
N GLU A 89 42.25 -4.68 18.00
CA GLU A 89 42.21 -6.15 18.02
C GLU A 89 40.88 -6.68 17.44
N GLU A 90 39.77 -5.98 17.66
CA GLU A 90 38.48 -6.32 17.03
C GLU A 90 38.49 -6.05 15.52
N GLU A 91 39.15 -4.97 15.08
CA GLU A 91 39.35 -4.66 13.65
C GLU A 91 40.26 -5.70 12.96
N GLU A 92 41.36 -6.11 13.58
CA GLU A 92 42.23 -7.16 13.03
C GLU A 92 41.55 -8.53 13.02
N ALA A 93 40.75 -8.86 14.05
CA ALA A 93 39.96 -10.09 14.06
C ALA A 93 38.90 -10.12 12.95
N ALA A 94 38.25 -8.98 12.66
CA ALA A 94 37.32 -8.84 11.55
C ALA A 94 38.03 -8.98 10.19
N LEU A 95 39.22 -8.37 10.02
CA LEU A 95 40.03 -8.48 8.80
C LEU A 95 40.58 -9.90 8.58
N GLN A 96 40.92 -10.63 9.64
CA GLN A 96 41.33 -12.04 9.54
C GLN A 96 40.17 -12.95 9.13
N GLN A 97 38.95 -12.70 9.59
CA GLN A 97 37.77 -13.46 9.15
C GLN A 97 37.41 -13.20 7.68
N ILE A 98 37.58 -11.96 7.19
CA ILE A 98 37.38 -11.61 5.78
C ILE A 98 38.37 -12.37 4.88
N ASN A 99 39.62 -12.52 5.32
CA ASN A 99 40.69 -13.17 4.54
C ASN A 99 40.65 -14.71 4.57
N GLN A 100 39.99 -15.33 5.54
CA GLN A 100 39.92 -16.79 5.68
C GLN A 100 38.70 -17.45 4.99
N GLY A 101 37.75 -16.66 4.47
CA GLY A 101 36.49 -17.16 3.88
C GLY A 101 36.54 -17.69 2.43
N HIS A 102 37.68 -17.65 1.74
CA HIS A 102 37.75 -17.94 0.28
C HIS A 102 38.27 -19.34 -0.10
N SER A 103 37.84 -20.41 0.58
CA SER A 103 38.12 -21.78 0.11
C SER A 103 36.96 -22.78 0.26
N GLY A 104 35.72 -22.31 0.18
CA GLY A 104 34.56 -23.16 -0.05
C GLY A 104 34.19 -23.17 -1.54
N LYS A 105 34.16 -24.35 -2.18
CA LYS A 105 33.51 -24.52 -3.49
C LYS A 105 32.03 -24.13 -3.36
N SER A 106 31.72 -22.88 -3.70
CA SER A 106 30.36 -22.41 -3.91
C SER A 106 29.78 -23.17 -5.09
N SER A 107 28.81 -24.03 -4.84
CA SER A 107 27.79 -24.35 -5.84
C SER A 107 27.17 -23.02 -6.26
N SER A 108 27.37 -22.62 -7.51
CA SER A 108 26.84 -21.38 -8.08
C SER A 108 25.32 -21.40 -8.09
N ASN A 109 24.71 -21.05 -6.96
CA ASN A 109 23.34 -20.58 -6.97
C ASN A 109 23.39 -19.14 -7.44
N ASN A 110 22.85 -18.91 -8.64
CA ASN A 110 22.77 -17.63 -9.32
C ASN A 110 22.46 -16.51 -8.31
N GLY A 111 23.40 -15.59 -8.14
CA GLY A 111 23.12 -14.29 -7.53
C GLY A 111 22.07 -13.55 -8.35
N ASP A 112 21.70 -12.36 -7.87
CA ASP A 112 20.79 -11.37 -8.47
C ASP A 112 21.18 -10.96 -9.91
N CYS A 113 21.19 -11.91 -10.84
CA CYS A 113 21.46 -11.70 -12.24
C CYS A 113 20.15 -11.37 -12.94
N VAL A 114 20.21 -10.40 -13.85
CA VAL A 114 19.11 -10.12 -14.79
C VAL A 114 18.73 -11.43 -15.48
N ILE A 115 17.47 -11.85 -15.34
CA ILE A 115 16.96 -13.08 -15.93
C ILE A 115 16.75 -12.82 -17.42
N PRO A 116 17.50 -13.46 -18.34
CA PRO A 116 17.37 -13.18 -19.76
C PRO A 116 15.99 -13.61 -20.27
N GLY A 117 15.47 -12.89 -21.27
CA GLY A 117 14.19 -13.23 -21.90
C GLY A 117 13.56 -12.03 -22.59
N LYS A 118 12.64 -12.31 -23.52
CA LYS A 118 11.82 -11.27 -24.13
C LYS A 118 10.83 -10.74 -23.09
N ARG A 119 10.79 -9.42 -22.90
CA ARG A 119 9.81 -8.73 -22.06
C ARG A 119 8.54 -8.44 -22.85
N VAL A 120 7.41 -8.48 -22.15
CA VAL A 120 6.14 -7.96 -22.67
C VAL A 120 6.13 -6.44 -22.48
N LYS A 121 5.20 -5.73 -23.11
CA LYS A 121 5.09 -4.27 -22.91
C LYS A 121 4.40 -3.99 -21.57
N ALA A 122 5.17 -3.87 -20.50
CA ALA A 122 4.65 -3.66 -19.16
C ALA A 122 5.41 -2.59 -18.38
N THR A 123 4.76 -2.05 -17.35
CA THR A 123 5.33 -1.07 -16.43
C THR A 123 4.76 -1.27 -15.03
N PHE A 124 5.49 -0.84 -14.01
CA PHE A 124 4.86 -0.45 -12.76
C PHE A 124 4.16 0.90 -12.92
N VAL A 125 3.10 1.13 -12.15
CA VAL A 125 2.45 2.43 -12.07
C VAL A 125 2.18 2.80 -10.61
N SER A 126 2.51 4.03 -10.26
CA SER A 126 2.25 4.60 -8.94
C SER A 126 1.66 5.99 -9.08
N LEU A 127 0.43 6.17 -8.61
CA LEU A 127 -0.13 7.49 -8.31
C LEU A 127 0.35 7.88 -6.90
N ALA A 128 1.15 8.94 -6.78
CA ALA A 128 1.73 9.33 -5.50
C ALA A 128 1.96 10.83 -5.42
N ARG A 129 1.80 11.41 -4.23
CA ARG A 129 2.12 12.80 -3.97
C ARG A 129 3.59 12.97 -3.63
N ASN A 130 4.10 14.18 -3.84
CA ASN A 130 5.46 14.55 -3.43
C ASN A 130 5.74 14.25 -1.93
N SER A 131 4.74 14.43 -1.07
CA SER A 131 4.85 14.18 0.37
C SER A 131 4.99 12.71 0.77
N GLU A 132 4.68 11.78 -0.14
CA GLU A 132 4.69 10.33 0.10
C GLU A 132 6.01 9.68 -0.36
N LEU A 133 6.97 10.48 -0.83
CA LEU A 133 8.23 10.01 -1.42
C LEU A 133 8.92 8.92 -0.58
N TYR A 134 9.08 9.14 0.73
CA TYR A 134 9.84 8.24 1.58
C TYR A 134 9.11 6.93 1.90
N ASP A 135 7.78 6.94 1.94
CA ASP A 135 6.98 5.72 2.06
C ASP A 135 7.00 4.93 0.74
N LEU A 136 6.96 5.64 -0.40
CA LEU A 136 7.05 5.03 -1.73
C LEU A 136 8.44 4.45 -2.01
N ILE A 137 9.53 5.07 -1.55
CA ILE A 137 10.88 4.53 -1.70
C ILE A 137 10.99 3.13 -1.08
N ASN A 138 10.39 2.93 0.10
CA ASN A 138 10.40 1.62 0.75
C ASN A 138 9.65 0.57 -0.09
N ALA A 139 8.51 0.95 -0.66
CA ALA A 139 7.75 0.11 -1.59
C ALA A 139 8.57 -0.23 -2.85
N ILE A 140 9.17 0.77 -3.50
CA ILE A 140 9.99 0.57 -4.71
C ILE A 140 11.16 -0.37 -4.41
N ARG A 141 11.92 -0.13 -3.34
CA ARG A 141 13.03 -1.01 -2.97
C ARG A 141 12.57 -2.43 -2.72
N ASN A 142 11.44 -2.61 -2.07
CA ASN A 142 10.94 -3.94 -1.79
C ASN A 142 10.51 -4.67 -3.10
N VAL A 143 9.85 -3.98 -4.03
CA VAL A 143 9.54 -4.54 -5.37
C VAL A 143 10.81 -4.84 -6.17
N GLU A 144 11.79 -3.94 -6.16
CA GLU A 144 13.10 -4.15 -6.78
C GLU A 144 13.81 -5.36 -6.18
N ASP A 145 13.78 -5.49 -4.85
CA ASP A 145 14.48 -6.54 -4.12
C ASP A 145 13.88 -7.93 -4.38
N ARG A 146 12.56 -8.01 -4.40
CA ARG A 146 11.84 -9.29 -4.57
C ARG A 146 11.64 -9.68 -6.03
N PHE A 147 11.56 -8.71 -6.94
CA PHE A 147 11.19 -8.93 -8.34
C PHE A 147 12.01 -8.12 -9.34
N ASN A 148 11.93 -6.78 -9.33
CA ASN A 148 12.19 -6.00 -10.54
C ASN A 148 13.67 -5.94 -10.94
N ARG A 149 14.64 -6.04 -10.02
CA ARG A 149 16.07 -6.09 -10.36
C ARG A 149 16.43 -7.23 -11.32
N LYS A 150 15.59 -8.27 -11.37
CA LYS A 150 15.75 -9.45 -12.23
C LYS A 150 15.17 -9.21 -13.63
N PHE A 151 14.17 -8.33 -13.76
CA PHE A 151 13.36 -8.19 -14.98
C PHE A 151 13.51 -6.82 -15.66
N ASN A 152 13.84 -5.76 -14.91
CA ASN A 152 14.08 -4.39 -15.35
C ASN A 152 12.91 -3.77 -16.13
N TYR A 153 11.68 -3.93 -15.62
CA TYR A 153 10.53 -3.21 -16.16
C TYR A 153 10.55 -1.73 -15.76
N ASP A 154 9.99 -0.88 -16.63
CA ASP A 154 9.86 0.56 -16.41
C ASP A 154 8.91 0.87 -15.24
N TRP A 155 8.99 2.11 -14.74
CA TRP A 155 8.11 2.62 -13.68
C TRP A 155 7.52 3.97 -14.08
N VAL A 156 6.18 4.04 -14.15
CA VAL A 156 5.45 5.29 -14.39
C VAL A 156 4.96 5.86 -13.07
N PHE A 157 5.35 7.09 -12.77
CA PHE A 157 4.86 7.86 -11.63
C PHE A 157 3.88 8.91 -12.14
N LEU A 158 2.69 8.97 -11.55
CA LEU A 158 1.64 9.95 -11.84
C LEU A 158 1.32 10.75 -10.58
N ASN A 159 0.97 12.02 -10.75
CA ASN A 159 0.60 12.92 -9.65
C ASN A 159 -0.34 14.02 -10.18
N ASP A 160 -1.27 14.50 -9.35
CA ASP A 160 -2.11 15.65 -9.65
C ASP A 160 -1.37 16.99 -9.54
N GLU A 161 -0.18 16.98 -8.94
CA GLU A 161 0.77 18.10 -8.94
C GLU A 161 2.08 17.75 -9.67
N PRO A 162 2.83 18.75 -10.17
CA PRO A 162 4.17 18.50 -10.69
C PRO A 162 5.08 17.83 -9.66
N PHE A 163 5.77 16.75 -10.05
CA PHE A 163 6.78 16.15 -9.19
C PHE A 163 7.97 17.08 -8.95
N THR A 164 8.46 17.13 -7.71
CA THR A 164 9.67 17.85 -7.37
C THR A 164 10.90 17.17 -7.96
N GLU A 165 11.98 17.95 -8.14
CA GLU A 165 13.26 17.40 -8.60
C GLU A 165 13.86 16.40 -7.61
N GLU A 166 13.57 16.54 -6.30
CA GLU A 166 13.94 15.54 -5.30
C GLU A 166 13.24 14.20 -5.58
N PHE A 167 11.91 14.23 -5.80
CA PHE A 167 11.14 13.03 -6.08
C PHE A 167 11.70 12.29 -7.28
N LYS A 168 11.91 13.00 -8.40
CA LYS A 168 12.46 12.42 -9.63
C LYS A 168 13.86 11.86 -9.41
N ARG A 169 14.77 12.65 -8.83
CA ARG A 169 16.16 12.23 -8.60
C ARG A 169 16.25 10.97 -7.74
N VAL A 170 15.48 10.90 -6.66
CA VAL A 170 15.58 9.77 -5.71
C VAL A 170 14.94 8.51 -6.30
N THR A 171 13.74 8.61 -6.89
CA THR A 171 13.08 7.44 -7.50
C THR A 171 13.85 6.92 -8.72
N SER A 172 14.38 7.80 -9.58
CA SER A 172 15.23 7.41 -10.72
C SER A 172 16.52 6.70 -10.30
N ALA A 173 17.01 6.92 -9.07
CA ALA A 173 18.23 6.29 -8.58
C ALA A 173 18.03 4.85 -8.07
N ILE A 174 16.79 4.44 -7.81
CA ILE A 174 16.47 3.13 -7.21
C ILE A 174 15.69 2.21 -8.14
N VAL A 175 14.98 2.74 -9.14
CA VAL A 175 14.31 1.95 -10.17
C VAL A 175 15.37 1.36 -11.12
N SER A 176 15.31 0.05 -11.37
CA SER A 176 16.25 -0.63 -12.27
C SER A 176 15.92 -0.45 -13.76
N GLY A 177 14.64 -0.28 -14.09
CA GLY A 177 14.16 0.11 -15.42
C GLY A 177 14.16 1.63 -15.64
N THR A 178 13.34 2.12 -16.57
CA THR A 178 13.20 3.56 -16.82
C THR A 178 12.12 4.17 -15.94
N ALA A 179 12.46 5.17 -15.14
CA ALA A 179 11.47 5.99 -14.42
C ALA A 179 10.88 7.08 -15.33
N LYS A 180 9.56 7.14 -15.43
CA LYS A 180 8.79 8.11 -16.24
C LYS A 180 7.85 8.89 -15.33
N TYR A 181 7.72 10.20 -15.52
CA TYR A 181 6.96 11.09 -14.63
C TYR A 181 5.89 11.84 -15.41
N GLY A 182 4.62 11.70 -15.00
CA GLY A 182 3.47 12.32 -15.64
C GLY A 182 2.67 13.19 -14.68
N LEU A 183 2.23 14.36 -15.16
CA LEU A 183 1.22 15.19 -14.50
C LEU A 183 -0.16 14.73 -14.98
N VAL A 184 -1.06 14.45 -14.06
CA VAL A 184 -2.44 14.10 -14.38
C VAL A 184 -3.13 15.32 -15.02
N PRO A 185 -3.77 15.16 -16.20
CA PRO A 185 -4.56 16.24 -16.80
C PRO A 185 -5.67 16.72 -15.87
N GLU A 186 -5.91 18.04 -15.83
CA GLU A 186 -6.88 18.66 -14.93
C GLU A 186 -8.30 18.10 -15.12
N GLU A 187 -8.69 17.78 -16.35
CA GLU A 187 -9.98 17.16 -16.70
C GLU A 187 -10.18 15.77 -16.10
N HIS A 188 -9.08 15.06 -15.78
CA HIS A 188 -9.12 13.75 -15.14
C HIS A 188 -9.13 13.85 -13.60
N TRP A 189 -8.74 15.00 -13.05
CA TRP A 189 -8.65 15.28 -11.60
C TRP A 189 -9.51 16.47 -11.15
N SER A 190 -10.65 16.68 -11.80
CA SER A 190 -11.58 17.76 -11.47
C SER A 190 -13.02 17.24 -11.40
N TYR A 191 -13.95 18.10 -10.97
CA TYR A 191 -15.38 17.80 -11.05
C TYR A 191 -15.86 17.95 -12.49
N PRO A 192 -16.52 16.93 -13.05
CA PRO A 192 -17.26 17.08 -14.29
C PRO A 192 -18.41 18.09 -14.15
N ASP A 193 -18.79 18.73 -15.26
CA ASP A 193 -19.81 19.79 -15.29
C ASP A 193 -21.19 19.33 -14.78
N PHE A 194 -21.51 18.04 -14.92
CA PHE A 194 -22.77 17.45 -14.45
C PHE A 194 -22.79 17.19 -12.94
N ILE A 195 -21.71 17.45 -12.21
CA ILE A 195 -21.66 17.28 -10.75
C ILE A 195 -22.06 18.56 -10.01
N ASP A 196 -23.13 18.49 -9.21
CA ASP A 196 -23.49 19.51 -8.23
C ASP A 196 -22.50 19.49 -7.07
N LYS A 197 -21.53 20.41 -7.11
CA LYS A 197 -20.50 20.58 -6.08
C LYS A 197 -21.08 20.83 -4.69
N LYS A 198 -22.24 21.49 -4.56
CA LYS A 198 -22.89 21.70 -3.26
C LYS A 198 -23.47 20.39 -2.73
N LYS A 199 -24.04 19.55 -3.59
CA LYS A 199 -24.50 18.20 -3.21
C LYS A 199 -23.32 17.32 -2.79
N ALA A 200 -22.23 17.32 -3.54
CA ALA A 200 -21.01 16.59 -3.18
C ALA A 200 -20.45 17.05 -1.81
N ALA A 201 -20.38 18.36 -1.56
CA ALA A 201 -19.94 18.87 -0.25
C ALA A 201 -20.85 18.43 0.91
N ARG A 202 -22.18 18.39 0.70
CA ARG A 202 -23.12 17.85 1.71
C ARG A 202 -22.91 16.36 1.96
N ALA A 203 -22.67 15.57 0.91
CA ALA A 203 -22.38 14.15 1.04
C ALA A 203 -21.09 13.90 1.85
N ARG A 204 -20.02 14.64 1.55
CA ARG A 204 -18.76 14.58 2.31
C ARG A 204 -18.97 14.88 3.79
N LYS A 205 -19.72 15.95 4.10
CA LYS A 205 -20.07 16.31 5.47
C LYS A 205 -20.83 15.19 6.18
N ALA A 206 -21.85 14.63 5.54
CA ALA A 206 -22.66 13.56 6.11
C ALA A 206 -21.84 12.28 6.36
N MET A 207 -20.95 11.90 5.45
CA MET A 207 -20.07 10.73 5.64
C MET A 207 -19.02 10.96 6.74
N SER A 208 -18.52 12.18 6.88
CA SER A 208 -17.63 12.59 7.98
C SER A 208 -18.34 12.48 9.34
N GLU A 209 -19.55 13.03 9.44
CA GLU A 209 -20.39 12.94 10.65
C GLU A 209 -20.73 11.48 11.00
N ALA A 210 -20.79 10.59 10.01
CA ALA A 210 -20.99 9.15 10.18
C ALA A 210 -19.71 8.35 10.50
N GLY A 211 -18.55 9.00 10.62
CA GLY A 211 -17.27 8.34 10.95
C GLY A 211 -16.71 7.44 9.84
N ILE A 212 -17.12 7.64 8.59
CA ILE A 212 -16.63 6.84 7.45
C ILE A 212 -15.20 7.29 7.10
N ILE A 213 -14.26 6.34 7.02
CA ILE A 213 -12.88 6.63 6.62
C ILE A 213 -12.84 7.40 5.28
N TYR A 214 -12.04 8.46 5.18
CA TYR A 214 -12.02 9.37 4.01
C TYR A 214 -13.38 9.98 3.64
N GLY A 215 -14.38 9.95 4.53
CA GLY A 215 -15.73 10.43 4.27
C GLY A 215 -15.78 11.90 3.85
N ASP A 216 -14.96 12.74 4.47
CA ASP A 216 -14.78 14.17 4.17
C ASP A 216 -13.78 14.47 3.03
N SER A 217 -12.99 13.48 2.60
CA SER A 217 -11.88 13.71 1.68
C SER A 217 -12.34 13.91 0.24
N GLU A 218 -12.06 15.08 -0.31
CA GLU A 218 -12.34 15.45 -1.70
C GLU A 218 -11.31 14.85 -2.66
N SER A 219 -10.02 14.96 -2.34
CA SER A 219 -8.94 14.38 -3.14
C SER A 219 -9.04 12.86 -3.22
N TYR A 220 -9.48 12.17 -2.16
CA TYR A 220 -9.69 10.72 -2.20
C TYR A 220 -10.74 10.30 -3.25
N ARG A 221 -11.79 11.12 -3.45
CA ARG A 221 -12.81 10.83 -4.47
C ARG A 221 -12.29 11.08 -5.88
N HIS A 222 -11.47 12.11 -6.07
CA HIS A 222 -10.76 12.32 -7.33
C HIS A 222 -9.81 11.15 -7.62
N MET A 223 -9.07 10.67 -6.62
CA MET A 223 -8.23 9.47 -6.73
C MET A 223 -9.04 8.24 -7.15
N CYS A 224 -10.13 7.91 -6.45
CA CYS A 224 -10.95 6.74 -6.82
C CYS A 224 -11.52 6.85 -8.24
N ARG A 225 -11.95 8.05 -8.65
CA ARG A 225 -12.41 8.29 -10.03
C ARG A 225 -11.26 8.17 -11.04
N PHE A 226 -10.08 8.68 -10.71
CA PHE A 226 -8.89 8.63 -11.56
C PHE A 226 -8.42 7.19 -11.81
N GLU A 227 -8.31 6.40 -10.75
CA GLU A 227 -7.97 4.99 -10.84
C GLU A 227 -9.05 4.20 -11.58
N SER A 228 -10.33 4.55 -11.40
CA SER A 228 -11.43 3.90 -12.15
C SER A 228 -11.40 4.22 -13.65
N GLY A 229 -11.08 5.45 -14.04
CA GLY A 229 -11.41 5.94 -15.38
C GLY A 229 -10.25 6.35 -16.27
N PHE A 230 -9.10 6.71 -15.69
CA PHE A 230 -8.18 7.62 -16.37
C PHE A 230 -6.71 7.23 -16.33
N PHE A 231 -6.22 6.51 -15.32
CA PHE A 231 -4.78 6.19 -15.24
C PHE A 231 -4.29 5.48 -16.51
N PHE A 232 -5.05 4.51 -17.02
CA PHE A 232 -4.73 3.74 -18.23
C PHE A 232 -4.85 4.53 -19.55
N ARG A 233 -5.45 5.73 -19.48
CA ARG A 233 -5.60 6.69 -20.60
C ARG A 233 -4.51 7.77 -20.58
N HIS A 234 -3.66 7.83 -19.56
CA HIS A 234 -2.56 8.79 -19.50
C HIS A 234 -1.58 8.54 -20.66
N PRO A 235 -1.03 9.57 -21.33
CA PRO A 235 -0.15 9.39 -22.50
C PRO A 235 1.05 8.46 -22.25
N LEU A 236 1.66 8.52 -21.06
CA LEU A 236 2.75 7.61 -20.68
C LEU A 236 2.35 6.13 -20.63
N MET A 237 1.06 5.83 -20.53
CA MET A 237 0.56 4.46 -20.48
C MET A 237 0.30 3.87 -21.87
N GLU A 238 0.26 4.67 -22.93
CA GLU A 238 -0.11 4.23 -24.29
C GLU A 238 0.84 3.17 -24.87
N GLU A 239 2.12 3.21 -24.51
CA GLU A 239 3.13 2.27 -25.02
C GLU A 239 3.08 0.88 -24.36
N TYR A 240 2.27 0.71 -23.29
CA TYR A 240 2.18 -0.53 -22.52
C TYR A 240 0.88 -1.29 -22.76
N ASP A 241 0.97 -2.61 -22.63
CA ASP A 241 -0.15 -3.57 -22.65
C ASP A 241 -0.53 -4.06 -21.24
N TRP A 242 0.38 -3.95 -20.27
CA TRP A 242 0.23 -4.42 -18.90
C TRP A 242 0.71 -3.37 -17.89
N TYR A 243 0.13 -3.40 -16.69
CA TYR A 243 0.62 -2.61 -15.56
C TYR A 243 0.63 -3.44 -14.28
N TRP A 244 1.53 -3.08 -13.36
CA TRP A 244 1.46 -3.48 -11.96
C TRP A 244 1.30 -2.22 -11.10
N ARG A 245 0.14 -2.05 -10.44
CA ARG A 245 -0.08 -0.96 -9.47
C ARG A 245 0.72 -1.18 -8.20
N VAL A 246 1.48 -0.16 -7.79
CA VAL A 246 2.29 -0.15 -6.57
C VAL A 246 2.00 1.14 -5.79
N GLU A 247 1.53 1.00 -4.55
CA GLU A 247 1.26 2.12 -3.65
C GLU A 247 2.38 2.33 -2.61
N PRO A 248 2.50 3.53 -2.03
CA PRO A 248 3.30 3.74 -0.83
C PRO A 248 2.90 2.79 0.31
N GLY A 249 3.89 2.30 1.07
CA GLY A 249 3.62 1.49 2.27
C GLY A 249 3.35 0.00 2.03
N ILE A 250 3.43 -0.50 0.80
CA ILE A 250 3.32 -1.94 0.51
C ILE A 250 4.59 -2.72 0.89
N LYS A 251 4.43 -4.04 1.03
CA LYS A 251 5.55 -5.00 1.05
C LYS A 251 5.23 -6.22 0.18
N ILE A 252 6.23 -6.67 -0.55
CA ILE A 252 6.41 -7.98 -1.15
C ILE A 252 7.30 -8.79 -0.22
N HIS A 253 6.77 -9.93 0.23
CA HIS A 253 7.38 -10.75 1.27
C HIS A 253 8.29 -11.84 0.70
N CYS A 254 8.02 -12.29 -0.53
CA CYS A 254 8.66 -13.45 -1.14
C CYS A 254 9.48 -13.06 -2.37
N ASP A 255 10.59 -13.76 -2.61
CA ASP A 255 11.36 -13.65 -3.86
C ASP A 255 10.54 -14.21 -5.03
N LEU A 256 10.31 -13.37 -6.04
CA LEU A 256 9.60 -13.73 -7.25
C LEU A 256 10.63 -14.02 -8.34
N ASN A 257 10.76 -15.29 -8.71
CA ASN A 257 11.79 -15.78 -9.64
C ASN A 257 11.27 -16.06 -11.05
N TYR A 258 10.06 -15.58 -11.36
CA TYR A 258 9.46 -15.63 -12.69
C TYR A 258 8.85 -14.27 -13.04
N ASP A 259 8.70 -14.01 -14.33
CA ASP A 259 8.16 -12.75 -14.84
C ASP A 259 6.63 -12.78 -14.75
N LEU A 260 6.06 -12.00 -13.82
CA LEU A 260 4.61 -11.92 -13.56
C LEU A 260 3.83 -11.47 -14.80
N PHE A 261 4.31 -10.45 -15.50
CA PHE A 261 3.63 -9.94 -16.69
C PHE A 261 3.63 -10.97 -17.80
N LYS A 262 4.78 -11.63 -17.99
CA LYS A 262 4.88 -12.71 -18.97
C LYS A 262 4.03 -13.92 -18.60
N TYR A 263 3.94 -14.27 -17.32
CA TYR A 263 3.03 -15.31 -16.86
C TYR A 263 1.57 -14.98 -17.22
N MET A 264 1.15 -13.74 -16.97
CA MET A 264 -0.21 -13.30 -17.30
C MET A 264 -0.48 -13.37 -18.82
N GLU A 265 0.47 -12.94 -19.65
CA GLU A 265 0.36 -13.03 -21.12
C GLU A 265 0.34 -14.49 -21.62
N ASP A 266 1.31 -15.31 -21.18
CA ASP A 266 1.48 -16.69 -21.67
C ASP A 266 0.33 -17.61 -21.22
N ASN A 267 -0.37 -17.28 -20.13
CA ASN A 267 -1.47 -18.07 -19.56
C ASN A 267 -2.87 -17.47 -19.83
N ASN A 268 -2.98 -16.53 -20.78
CA ASN A 268 -4.24 -15.87 -21.17
C ASN A 268 -5.01 -15.29 -19.96
N LYS A 269 -4.30 -14.77 -18.97
CA LYS A 269 -4.90 -14.04 -17.86
C LYS A 269 -5.13 -12.59 -18.28
N VAL A 270 -5.94 -11.87 -17.52
CA VAL A 270 -6.28 -10.46 -17.80
C VAL A 270 -6.18 -9.62 -16.54
N TYR A 271 -6.64 -10.13 -15.40
CA TYR A 271 -6.64 -9.40 -14.13
C TYR A 271 -6.10 -10.28 -13.01
N GLY A 272 -5.07 -9.81 -12.31
CA GLY A 272 -4.41 -10.53 -11.24
C GLY A 272 -4.38 -9.75 -9.92
N PHE A 273 -4.65 -10.43 -8.81
CA PHE A 273 -4.77 -9.81 -7.47
C PHE A 273 -4.15 -10.69 -6.36
N THR A 274 -3.89 -10.10 -5.19
CA THR A 274 -3.39 -10.79 -3.99
C THR A 274 -4.34 -10.73 -2.80
N ILE A 275 -5.17 -9.69 -2.67
CA ILE A 275 -6.11 -9.56 -1.54
C ILE A 275 -7.52 -9.33 -2.08
N SER A 276 -8.51 -9.92 -1.40
CA SER A 276 -9.93 -9.65 -1.63
C SER A 276 -10.65 -9.43 -0.32
N ILE A 277 -11.64 -8.53 -0.30
CA ILE A 277 -12.27 -8.06 0.93
C ILE A 277 -13.71 -7.60 0.67
N HIS A 278 -14.51 -7.52 1.73
CA HIS A 278 -15.82 -6.89 1.69
C HIS A 278 -15.70 -5.36 1.79
N GLU A 279 -16.34 -4.64 0.86
CA GLU A 279 -16.48 -3.19 0.93
C GLU A 279 -17.45 -2.79 2.06
N PHE A 280 -17.29 -1.58 2.58
CA PHE A 280 -18.27 -0.97 3.47
C PHE A 280 -19.47 -0.48 2.66
N GLU A 281 -20.62 -1.14 2.76
CA GLU A 281 -21.84 -0.81 1.99
C GLU A 281 -22.20 0.69 1.97
N LYS A 282 -21.99 1.40 3.09
CA LYS A 282 -22.25 2.85 3.22
C LYS A 282 -21.50 3.73 2.21
N THR A 283 -20.47 3.20 1.57
CA THR A 283 -19.62 3.93 0.61
C THR A 283 -20.11 3.78 -0.83
N ILE A 284 -20.95 2.77 -1.08
CA ILE A 284 -21.38 2.28 -2.40
C ILE A 284 -22.87 1.92 -2.45
N THR A 285 -23.69 2.63 -1.69
CA THR A 285 -25.12 2.33 -1.49
C THR A 285 -25.94 2.19 -2.78
N THR A 286 -25.57 2.89 -3.87
CA THR A 286 -26.26 2.76 -5.16
C THR A 286 -25.43 2.10 -6.28
N LEU A 287 -24.18 1.72 -6.01
CA LEU A 287 -23.27 1.18 -7.05
C LEU A 287 -23.85 -0.07 -7.72
N TRP A 288 -24.35 -1.04 -6.93
CA TRP A 288 -24.91 -2.27 -7.50
C TRP A 288 -26.21 -2.04 -8.27
N LYS A 289 -27.04 -1.11 -7.79
CA LYS A 289 -28.27 -0.73 -8.50
C LYS A 289 -27.93 -0.22 -9.90
N HIS A 290 -26.99 0.73 -9.99
CA HIS A 290 -26.53 1.28 -11.26
C HIS A 290 -25.81 0.24 -12.13
N THR A 291 -25.06 -0.68 -11.52
CA THR A 291 -24.47 -1.80 -12.26
C THR A 291 -25.54 -2.68 -12.90
N LYS A 292 -26.61 -3.05 -12.18
CA LYS A 292 -27.73 -3.82 -12.77
C LYS A 292 -28.45 -3.06 -13.88
N GLU A 293 -28.62 -1.75 -13.72
CA GLU A 293 -29.17 -0.89 -14.78
C GLU A 293 -28.28 -0.93 -16.02
N PHE A 294 -26.96 -0.83 -15.87
CA PHE A 294 -26.00 -0.98 -16.95
C PHE A 294 -26.08 -2.36 -17.63
N MET A 295 -26.12 -3.45 -16.86
CA MET A 295 -26.25 -4.81 -17.40
C MET A 295 -27.52 -4.99 -18.25
N ASN A 296 -28.62 -4.33 -17.88
CA ASN A 296 -29.86 -4.36 -18.66
C ASN A 296 -29.77 -3.53 -19.94
N LEU A 297 -29.01 -2.43 -19.92
CA LEU A 297 -28.78 -1.56 -21.09
C LEU A 297 -27.79 -2.17 -22.08
N HIS A 298 -26.80 -2.91 -21.56
CA HIS A 298 -25.68 -3.47 -22.32
C HIS A 298 -25.48 -4.97 -22.04
N PRO A 299 -26.48 -5.82 -22.34
CA PRO A 299 -26.34 -7.27 -22.14
C PRO A 299 -25.21 -7.87 -22.99
N GLU A 300 -24.83 -7.23 -24.10
CA GLU A 300 -23.72 -7.63 -24.98
C GLU A 300 -22.33 -7.57 -24.30
N HIS A 301 -22.19 -6.77 -23.25
CA HIS A 301 -20.93 -6.63 -22.52
C HIS A 301 -20.76 -7.70 -21.43
N ILE A 302 -21.81 -8.47 -21.11
CA ILE A 302 -21.78 -9.46 -20.04
C ILE A 302 -21.23 -10.78 -20.58
N ALA A 303 -20.07 -11.18 -20.07
CA ALA A 303 -19.46 -12.45 -20.44
C ALA A 303 -20.36 -13.62 -20.01
N LYS A 304 -20.48 -14.64 -20.87
CA LYS A 304 -21.33 -15.81 -20.59
C LYS A 304 -20.83 -16.60 -19.38
N ASP A 305 -19.53 -16.82 -19.30
CA ASP A 305 -18.85 -17.55 -18.22
C ASP A 305 -18.20 -16.59 -17.22
N ASN A 306 -18.92 -15.51 -16.89
CA ASN A 306 -18.46 -14.49 -15.98
C ASN A 306 -18.33 -14.99 -14.53
N PHE A 307 -17.85 -14.12 -13.66
CA PHE A 307 -17.57 -14.41 -12.26
C PHE A 307 -18.65 -13.87 -11.30
N MET A 308 -19.93 -13.85 -11.71
CA MET A 308 -21.05 -13.37 -10.90
C MET A 308 -21.10 -14.00 -9.50
N LYS A 309 -20.78 -15.30 -9.38
CA LYS A 309 -20.79 -16.02 -8.09
C LYS A 309 -19.80 -15.45 -7.07
N PHE A 310 -18.75 -14.75 -7.51
CA PHE A 310 -17.82 -14.08 -6.60
C PHE A 310 -18.46 -12.83 -5.97
N ILE A 311 -19.17 -12.03 -6.76
CA ILE A 311 -19.75 -10.73 -6.34
C ILE A 311 -21.21 -10.82 -5.87
N SER A 312 -21.88 -11.96 -6.02
CA SER A 312 -23.28 -12.12 -5.61
C SER A 312 -23.57 -13.52 -5.09
N ASN A 313 -24.39 -13.59 -4.05
CA ASN A 313 -24.85 -14.85 -3.44
C ASN A 313 -26.22 -15.30 -3.98
N ASP A 314 -26.87 -14.49 -4.80
CA ASP A 314 -28.28 -14.66 -5.20
C ASP A 314 -28.50 -14.36 -6.69
N ASP A 315 -27.55 -14.80 -7.51
CA ASP A 315 -27.55 -14.68 -8.98
C ASP A 315 -27.71 -13.24 -9.48
N GLY A 316 -27.04 -12.31 -8.79
CA GLY A 316 -26.97 -10.90 -9.15
C GLY A 316 -28.09 -10.04 -8.61
N LYS A 317 -29.00 -10.55 -7.75
CA LYS A 317 -30.06 -9.71 -7.16
C LYS A 317 -29.46 -8.67 -6.22
N THR A 318 -28.52 -9.07 -5.37
CA THR A 318 -27.77 -8.22 -4.45
C THR A 318 -26.26 -8.38 -4.63
N TYR A 319 -25.52 -7.32 -4.28
CA TYR A 319 -24.05 -7.35 -4.21
C TYR A 319 -23.65 -7.85 -2.83
N ASN A 320 -22.78 -8.86 -2.78
CA ASN A 320 -22.26 -9.37 -1.52
C ASN A 320 -21.09 -8.54 -0.96
N LEU A 321 -20.74 -7.43 -1.62
CA LEU A 321 -19.66 -6.49 -1.27
C LEU A 321 -18.24 -6.99 -1.55
N CYS A 322 -18.06 -8.21 -2.06
CA CYS A 322 -16.75 -8.76 -2.37
C CYS A 322 -16.08 -8.07 -3.56
N HIS A 323 -14.84 -7.63 -3.34
CA HIS A 323 -14.00 -7.06 -4.38
C HIS A 323 -12.53 -7.46 -4.18
N PHE A 324 -11.76 -7.38 -5.25
CA PHE A 324 -10.31 -7.45 -5.25
C PHE A 324 -9.75 -6.10 -4.79
N TRP A 325 -8.72 -6.12 -3.96
CA TRP A 325 -8.16 -4.90 -3.36
C TRP A 325 -7.12 -4.28 -4.30
N SER A 326 -7.47 -3.14 -4.91
CA SER A 326 -6.80 -2.61 -6.10
C SER A 326 -5.39 -2.02 -5.87
N ASN A 327 -4.94 -1.86 -4.62
CA ASN A 327 -3.55 -1.44 -4.34
C ASN A 327 -2.50 -2.46 -4.80
N PHE A 328 -2.90 -3.71 -5.06
CA PHE A 328 -2.17 -4.66 -5.87
C PHE A 328 -3.04 -5.08 -7.05
N GLU A 329 -2.60 -4.72 -8.25
CA GLU A 329 -3.20 -5.18 -9.51
C GLU A 329 -2.10 -5.43 -10.51
N VAL A 330 -2.04 -6.64 -11.07
CA VAL A 330 -1.29 -6.93 -12.29
C VAL A 330 -2.32 -7.22 -13.37
N ALA A 331 -2.55 -6.29 -14.28
CA ALA A 331 -3.66 -6.41 -15.22
C ALA A 331 -3.36 -5.87 -16.62
N SER A 332 -4.14 -6.35 -17.58
CA SER A 332 -4.03 -5.92 -18.97
C SER A 332 -4.71 -4.57 -19.17
N LEU A 333 -3.96 -3.60 -19.68
CA LEU A 333 -4.51 -2.29 -20.06
C LEU A 333 -5.52 -2.41 -21.21
N LYS A 334 -5.45 -3.48 -22.01
CA LYS A 334 -6.44 -3.75 -23.07
C LYS A 334 -7.85 -3.96 -22.52
N PHE A 335 -7.97 -4.49 -21.30
CA PHE A 335 -9.26 -4.66 -20.65
C PHE A 335 -9.89 -3.31 -20.29
N TRP A 336 -9.13 -2.42 -19.63
CA TRP A 336 -9.61 -1.08 -19.29
C TRP A 336 -9.88 -0.21 -20.53
N ARG A 337 -9.17 -0.46 -21.63
CA ARG A 337 -9.39 0.20 -22.93
C ARG A 337 -10.51 -0.43 -23.75
N SER A 338 -11.11 -1.53 -23.29
CA SER A 338 -12.18 -2.22 -24.03
C SER A 338 -13.47 -1.40 -24.00
N GLN A 339 -14.30 -1.55 -25.03
CA GLN A 339 -15.59 -0.86 -25.12
C GLN A 339 -16.48 -1.14 -23.90
N ALA A 340 -16.51 -2.40 -23.43
CA ALA A 340 -17.30 -2.80 -22.26
C ALA A 340 -16.93 -2.00 -21.01
N TYR A 341 -15.62 -1.87 -20.73
CA TYR A 341 -15.17 -1.12 -19.57
C TYR A 341 -15.38 0.40 -19.73
N THR A 342 -15.07 0.95 -20.91
CA THR A 342 -15.26 2.39 -21.15
C THR A 342 -16.72 2.79 -21.07
N ASP A 343 -17.65 1.99 -21.62
CA ASP A 343 -19.08 2.23 -21.51
C ASP A 343 -19.55 2.17 -20.05
N TYR A 344 -19.05 1.19 -19.29
CA TYR A 344 -19.38 1.04 -17.87
C TYR A 344 -18.91 2.22 -17.03
N PHE A 345 -17.63 2.61 -17.18
CA PHE A 345 -17.09 3.77 -16.49
C PHE A 345 -17.85 5.05 -16.86
N ASP A 346 -18.07 5.31 -18.15
CA ASP A 346 -18.77 6.52 -18.61
C ASP A 346 -20.23 6.56 -18.12
N TYR A 347 -20.89 5.40 -18.00
CA TYR A 347 -22.21 5.29 -17.38
C TYR A 347 -22.16 5.61 -15.88
N LEU A 348 -21.22 5.02 -15.12
CA LEU A 348 -21.06 5.24 -13.68
C LEU A 348 -20.68 6.69 -13.35
N ASP A 349 -19.77 7.29 -14.13
CA ASP A 349 -19.31 8.66 -13.94
C ASP A 349 -20.50 9.63 -13.99
N LYS A 350 -21.42 9.43 -14.95
CA LYS A 350 -22.66 10.21 -15.08
C LYS A 350 -23.65 10.03 -13.92
N GLN A 351 -23.60 8.93 -13.18
CA GLN A 351 -24.41 8.77 -11.97
C GLN A 351 -23.87 9.62 -10.80
N GLY A 352 -22.59 10.01 -10.86
CA GLY A 352 -21.94 10.88 -9.88
C GLY A 352 -21.64 10.20 -8.54
N GLY A 353 -21.72 8.86 -8.47
CA GLY A 353 -21.50 8.10 -7.24
C GLY A 353 -20.09 8.26 -6.65
N PHE A 354 -19.08 8.54 -7.47
CA PHE A 354 -17.74 8.92 -6.99
C PHE A 354 -17.76 10.15 -6.06
N PHE A 355 -18.69 11.09 -6.28
CA PHE A 355 -18.77 12.36 -5.56
C PHE A 355 -19.95 12.49 -4.60
N TYR A 356 -21.09 11.90 -4.94
CA TYR A 356 -22.29 11.89 -4.10
C TYR A 356 -22.27 10.75 -3.07
N GLU A 357 -21.47 9.72 -3.31
CA GLU A 357 -21.13 8.68 -2.36
C GLU A 357 -19.61 8.68 -2.15
N ARG A 358 -18.96 7.50 -2.13
CA ARG A 358 -17.50 7.35 -2.06
C ARG A 358 -17.08 6.06 -2.77
N TRP A 359 -17.58 5.86 -4.00
CA TRP A 359 -17.26 4.68 -4.81
C TRP A 359 -15.74 4.58 -4.97
N GLY A 360 -15.17 3.49 -4.46
CA GLY A 360 -13.77 3.15 -4.67
C GLY A 360 -13.55 2.56 -6.05
N ASP A 361 -12.35 2.72 -6.59
CA ASP A 361 -11.89 2.01 -7.79
C ASP A 361 -11.88 0.50 -7.58
N ALA A 362 -11.51 0.02 -6.39
CA ALA A 362 -11.47 -1.42 -6.08
C ALA A 362 -12.80 -2.16 -6.36
N PRO A 363 -13.96 -1.75 -5.81
CA PRO A 363 -15.24 -2.37 -6.18
C PRO A 363 -15.65 -2.12 -7.63
N VAL A 364 -15.32 -0.97 -8.24
CA VAL A 364 -15.62 -0.68 -9.66
C VAL A 364 -14.87 -1.64 -10.59
N HIS A 365 -13.56 -1.77 -10.41
CA HIS A 365 -12.69 -2.70 -11.14
C HIS A 365 -13.14 -4.14 -10.96
N SER A 366 -13.46 -4.52 -9.73
CA SER A 366 -13.83 -5.90 -9.40
C SER A 366 -15.16 -6.32 -10.00
N ILE A 367 -16.17 -5.42 -9.96
CA ILE A 367 -17.45 -5.65 -10.62
C ILE A 367 -17.25 -5.77 -12.13
N ALA A 368 -16.50 -4.86 -12.75
CA ALA A 368 -16.24 -4.91 -14.17
C ALA A 368 -15.50 -6.19 -14.59
N ALA A 369 -14.40 -6.54 -13.91
CA ALA A 369 -13.66 -7.77 -14.17
C ALA A 369 -14.55 -9.00 -14.00
N SER A 370 -15.39 -9.02 -12.96
CA SER A 370 -16.27 -10.15 -12.68
C SER A 370 -17.44 -10.28 -13.65
N LEU A 371 -17.84 -9.22 -14.37
CA LEU A 371 -18.96 -9.24 -15.31
C LEU A 371 -18.53 -9.36 -16.77
N PHE A 372 -17.43 -8.71 -17.15
CA PHE A 372 -17.05 -8.52 -18.55
C PHE A 372 -15.97 -9.51 -19.02
N LEU A 373 -15.34 -10.24 -18.09
CA LEU A 373 -14.35 -11.27 -18.40
C LEU A 373 -14.90 -12.66 -18.10
N PRO A 374 -14.46 -13.69 -18.82
CA PRO A 374 -14.62 -15.06 -18.35
C PRO A 374 -13.84 -15.25 -17.04
N LYS A 375 -14.40 -15.97 -16.07
CA LYS A 375 -13.81 -16.13 -14.72
C LYS A 375 -12.36 -16.65 -14.76
N ASP A 376 -12.02 -17.50 -15.72
CA ASP A 376 -10.68 -18.10 -15.85
C ASP A 376 -9.60 -17.08 -16.28
N ALA A 377 -9.98 -15.90 -16.75
CA ALA A 377 -9.07 -14.80 -17.03
C ALA A 377 -8.64 -14.03 -15.76
N ILE A 378 -9.30 -14.27 -14.62
CA ILE A 378 -8.98 -13.67 -13.33
C ILE A 378 -8.06 -14.60 -12.55
N HIS A 379 -6.95 -14.07 -12.03
CA HIS A 379 -5.91 -14.85 -11.37
C HIS A 379 -5.65 -14.37 -9.94
N PHE A 380 -5.72 -15.30 -8.98
CA PHE A 380 -5.26 -15.06 -7.63
C PHE A 380 -3.79 -15.47 -7.50
N PHE A 381 -2.93 -14.51 -7.19
CA PHE A 381 -1.51 -14.75 -6.91
C PHE A 381 -1.33 -15.25 -5.48
N SER A 382 -1.57 -16.55 -5.25
CA SER A 382 -1.36 -17.19 -3.95
C SER A 382 0.12 -17.25 -3.53
N ASP A 383 1.02 -17.04 -4.48
CA ASP A 383 2.48 -17.15 -4.39
C ASP A 383 3.19 -15.80 -4.20
N VAL A 384 2.47 -14.68 -4.36
CA VAL A 384 2.99 -13.33 -4.16
C VAL A 384 2.64 -12.84 -2.77
N GLY A 385 3.49 -13.16 -1.78
CA GLY A 385 3.36 -12.63 -0.42
C GLY A 385 3.30 -11.10 -0.44
N TYR A 386 2.17 -10.52 -0.04
CA TYR A 386 1.87 -9.10 -0.18
C TYR A 386 1.25 -8.52 1.10
N ASN A 387 1.65 -7.31 1.49
CA ASN A 387 1.03 -6.57 2.57
C ASN A 387 0.74 -5.13 2.15
N HIS A 388 -0.41 -4.63 2.58
CA HIS A 388 -0.74 -3.22 2.58
C HIS A 388 -1.57 -2.90 3.81
N GLY A 389 -1.13 -1.92 4.61
CA GLY A 389 -1.78 -1.60 5.88
C GLY A 389 -1.91 -2.81 6.81
N VAL A 390 -3.14 -3.13 7.20
CA VAL A 390 -3.43 -4.20 8.18
C VAL A 390 -3.66 -5.59 7.57
N TYR A 391 -3.73 -5.70 6.24
CA TYR A 391 -4.03 -6.96 5.57
C TYR A 391 -2.80 -7.50 4.86
N THR A 392 -2.60 -8.81 5.00
CA THR A 392 -1.48 -9.53 4.41
C THR A 392 -2.01 -10.74 3.66
N GLN A 393 -1.56 -10.95 2.43
CA GLN A 393 -1.56 -12.25 1.78
C GLN A 393 -0.20 -12.88 2.07
N CYS A 394 -0.18 -14.08 2.67
CA CYS A 394 1.04 -14.82 2.92
C CYS A 394 0.88 -16.25 2.40
N PRO A 395 1.77 -16.74 1.52
CA PRO A 395 1.73 -18.13 1.07
C PRO A 395 1.74 -19.10 2.27
N LEU A 396 0.75 -19.98 2.36
CA LEU A 396 0.56 -20.82 3.56
C LEU A 396 1.56 -21.97 3.64
N ASN A 397 1.97 -22.52 2.50
CA ASN A 397 2.86 -23.67 2.46
C ASN A 397 4.27 -23.31 2.98
N GLU A 398 4.73 -24.01 4.01
CA GLU A 398 6.02 -23.75 4.67
C GLU A 398 7.21 -23.93 3.73
N GLN A 399 7.22 -25.00 2.93
CA GLN A 399 8.32 -25.27 2.00
C GLN A 399 8.40 -24.18 0.93
N PHE A 400 7.25 -23.74 0.38
CA PHE A 400 7.21 -22.62 -0.55
C PHE A 400 7.81 -21.36 0.07
N ARG A 401 7.41 -21.02 1.31
CA ARG A 401 7.95 -19.85 2.01
C ARG A 401 9.46 -19.94 2.22
N PHE A 402 9.96 -21.11 2.56
CA PHE A 402 11.40 -21.36 2.71
C PHE A 402 12.13 -21.17 1.37
N ASP A 403 11.66 -21.82 0.30
CA ASP A 403 12.29 -21.79 -1.03
C ASP A 403 12.30 -20.38 -1.65
N HIS A 404 11.26 -19.58 -1.35
CA HIS A 404 11.09 -18.22 -1.87
C HIS A 404 11.47 -17.14 -0.85
N LYS A 405 12.15 -17.51 0.24
CA LYS A 405 12.65 -16.56 1.27
C LYS A 405 11.58 -15.56 1.74
N CYS A 406 10.36 -16.06 1.94
CA CYS A 406 9.24 -15.27 2.41
C CYS A 406 9.48 -14.79 3.85
N ASP A 407 9.24 -13.52 4.14
CA ASP A 407 9.40 -12.93 5.48
C ASP A 407 8.06 -12.58 6.17
N CYS A 408 6.92 -12.99 5.60
CA CYS A 408 5.60 -12.85 6.22
C CYS A 408 5.32 -13.92 7.29
N ASN A 409 4.49 -13.56 8.28
CA ASN A 409 3.91 -14.50 9.22
C ASN A 409 2.64 -15.13 8.61
N PRO A 410 2.57 -16.46 8.40
CA PRO A 410 1.37 -17.11 7.86
C PRO A 410 0.13 -16.94 8.76
N ASP A 411 0.30 -16.75 10.07
CA ASP A 411 -0.84 -16.45 10.97
C ASP A 411 -1.51 -15.11 10.63
N SER A 412 -0.79 -14.21 9.97
CA SER A 412 -1.32 -12.92 9.53
C SER A 412 -1.96 -12.97 8.14
N ASP A 413 -2.00 -14.14 7.48
CA ASP A 413 -2.70 -14.28 6.20
C ASP A 413 -4.19 -13.94 6.37
N PHE A 414 -4.66 -13.10 5.45
CA PHE A 414 -6.02 -12.59 5.43
C PHE A 414 -6.93 -13.43 4.53
N THR A 415 -6.38 -14.23 3.61
CA THR A 415 -7.11 -14.86 2.50
C THR A 415 -8.36 -15.61 2.95
N PHE A 416 -8.27 -16.40 4.03
CA PHE A 416 -9.38 -17.23 4.51
C PHE A 416 -10.09 -16.68 5.76
N ARG A 417 -9.78 -15.45 6.20
CA ARG A 417 -10.42 -14.79 7.34
C ARG A 417 -11.85 -14.37 7.02
N GLY A 418 -12.69 -14.22 8.05
CA GLY A 418 -14.13 -13.95 7.87
C GLY A 418 -14.49 -12.69 7.08
N TYR A 419 -13.67 -11.63 7.17
CA TYR A 419 -13.91 -10.39 6.43
C TYR A 419 -13.26 -10.36 5.03
N SER A 420 -12.44 -11.36 4.70
CA SER A 420 -11.88 -11.57 3.36
C SER A 420 -12.89 -12.24 2.43
N CYS A 421 -12.68 -12.10 1.13
CA CYS A 421 -13.45 -12.79 0.10
C CYS A 421 -12.71 -13.98 -0.53
N GLY A 422 -11.56 -14.40 0.02
CA GLY A 422 -10.79 -15.53 -0.52
C GLY A 422 -11.57 -16.85 -0.47
N ASN A 423 -12.33 -17.10 0.60
CA ASN A 423 -13.23 -18.26 0.66
C ASN A 423 -14.23 -18.26 -0.52
N LYS A 424 -14.81 -17.10 -0.82
CA LYS A 424 -15.77 -16.92 -1.91
C LYS A 424 -15.11 -17.10 -3.29
N TYR A 425 -13.90 -16.60 -3.46
CA TYR A 425 -13.11 -16.79 -4.68
C TYR A 425 -12.88 -18.27 -4.97
N TYR A 426 -12.39 -19.04 -3.98
CA TYR A 426 -12.13 -20.47 -4.14
C TYR A 426 -13.41 -21.26 -4.43
N GLU A 427 -14.51 -20.96 -3.74
CA GLU A 427 -15.81 -21.58 -3.99
C GLU A 427 -16.29 -21.30 -5.44
N ALA A 428 -16.24 -20.04 -5.87
CA ALA A 428 -16.74 -19.64 -7.19
C ALA A 428 -15.85 -20.13 -8.35
N MET A 429 -14.55 -20.32 -8.11
CA MET A 429 -13.60 -20.91 -9.06
C MET A 429 -13.58 -22.44 -9.02
N GLU A 430 -14.27 -23.07 -8.06
CA GLU A 430 -14.27 -24.52 -7.84
C GLU A 430 -12.85 -25.06 -7.57
N LEU A 431 -12.06 -24.30 -6.82
CA LEU A 431 -10.69 -24.64 -6.44
C LEU A 431 -10.64 -25.35 -5.08
N GLU A 432 -9.75 -26.34 -4.97
CA GLU A 432 -9.37 -26.89 -3.68
C GLU A 432 -8.57 -25.85 -2.89
N LYS A 433 -8.96 -25.59 -1.64
CA LYS A 433 -8.19 -24.72 -0.74
C LYS A 433 -6.85 -25.38 -0.37
N PRO A 434 -5.76 -24.61 -0.15
CA PRO A 434 -4.48 -25.15 0.32
C PRO A 434 -4.69 -25.93 1.61
N LYS A 435 -4.08 -27.11 1.80
CA LYS A 435 -4.35 -27.97 2.97
C LYS A 435 -4.17 -27.25 4.30
N GLU A 436 -3.20 -26.36 4.34
CA GLU A 436 -2.81 -25.51 5.46
C GLU A 436 -3.88 -24.47 5.85
N TRP A 437 -4.88 -24.22 4.99
CA TRP A 437 -5.92 -23.20 5.26
C TRP A 437 -6.66 -23.41 6.58
N VAL A 438 -6.81 -24.66 7.01
CA VAL A 438 -7.49 -25.03 8.25
C VAL A 438 -6.78 -24.51 9.50
N ASP A 439 -5.47 -24.29 9.40
CA ASP A 439 -4.61 -23.82 10.49
C ASP A 439 -4.61 -22.30 10.61
N TYR A 440 -5.07 -21.58 9.58
CA TYR A 440 -4.94 -20.12 9.44
C TYR A 440 -6.26 -19.37 9.19
N GLN A 441 -7.41 -19.99 9.49
CA GLN A 441 -8.76 -19.40 9.34
C GLN A 441 -9.15 -18.45 10.47
#